data_AF-A0A4Q3CI25-F1
#
_entry.id   AF-A0A4Q3CI25-F1
#
_cell.length_a   1.000
_cell.length_b   1.000
_cell.length_c   1.000
_cell.angle_alpha   90.00
_cell.angle_beta   90.00
_cell.angle_gamma   90.00
#
_symmetry.space_group_name_H-M   'P 1'
#
loop_
_entity.id
_entity.type
_entity.pdbx_description
1 polymer ?
#
loop_
_entity_poly.entity_id
_entity_poly.type
_entity_poly.pdbx_seq_one_letter_code
_entity_poly.pdbx_strand_id
1 'polypeptide(L)'
;MARAPLKWQRNGAERGRAMRWRVRGLMGEIRAMKHPEWLRYGNLGLAFLLELAALVSFALVGMLLSGWMQLVGGLVGAAVFVALWGIYAAPRSKRRLKGMNLLLFKVAMFAVAAIILVLIGQPIWGVLLAVLAAANLALGRVLRQH
;
A
#
# COMPACT_ATOMS: atom_id res chain seq x y z
N MET A 1 -48.57 -41.90 -21.95
CA MET A 1 -47.38 -41.08 -21.65
C MET A 1 -46.16 -41.98 -21.50
N ALA A 2 -45.35 -42.15 -22.55
CA ALA A 2 -44.18 -43.02 -22.52
C ALA A 2 -43.01 -42.33 -21.80
N ARG A 3 -42.52 -42.91 -20.69
CA ARG A 3 -41.32 -42.42 -19.99
C ARG A 3 -40.10 -42.74 -20.84
N ALA A 4 -39.26 -41.74 -21.12
CA ALA A 4 -38.02 -41.93 -21.85
C ALA A 4 -37.09 -42.94 -21.14
N PRO A 5 -36.28 -43.73 -21.87
CA PRO A 5 -35.42 -44.74 -21.27
C PRO A 5 -34.40 -44.10 -20.32
N LEU A 6 -34.16 -44.72 -19.15
CA LEU A 6 -33.23 -44.26 -18.08
C LEU A 6 -31.85 -43.81 -18.61
N LYS A 7 -31.33 -44.46 -19.65
CA LYS A 7 -30.05 -44.13 -20.31
C LYS A 7 -30.04 -42.72 -20.94
N TRP A 8 -31.18 -42.26 -21.48
CA TRP A 8 -31.31 -40.93 -22.08
C TRP A 8 -31.36 -39.82 -21.04
N GLN A 9 -32.00 -40.05 -19.89
CA GLN A 9 -32.00 -39.10 -18.78
C GLN A 9 -30.61 -38.94 -18.15
N ARG A 10 -29.85 -40.04 -18.03
CA ARG A 10 -28.50 -40.02 -17.45
C ARG A 10 -27.51 -39.24 -18.31
N ASN A 11 -27.54 -39.44 -19.64
CA ASN A 11 -26.67 -38.73 -20.58
C ASN A 11 -26.96 -37.23 -20.69
N GLY A 12 -28.20 -36.80 -20.46
CA GLY A 12 -28.56 -35.37 -20.42
C GLY A 12 -28.04 -34.68 -19.16
N ALA A 13 -28.18 -35.34 -18.00
CA ALA A 13 -27.69 -34.84 -16.73
C ALA A 13 -26.16 -34.72 -16.69
N GLU A 14 -25.44 -35.69 -17.24
CA GLU A 14 -23.98 -35.68 -17.32
C GLU A 14 -23.45 -34.56 -18.24
N ARG A 15 -24.08 -34.37 -19.41
CA ARG A 15 -23.76 -33.25 -20.31
C ARG A 15 -24.02 -31.89 -19.66
N GLY A 16 -25.14 -31.73 -18.95
CA GLY A 16 -25.44 -30.50 -18.22
C GLY A 16 -24.45 -30.20 -17.09
N ARG A 17 -23.94 -31.24 -16.40
CA ARG A 17 -22.88 -31.09 -15.40
C ARG A 17 -21.56 -30.68 -16.06
N ALA A 18 -21.14 -31.35 -17.13
CA ALA A 18 -19.91 -31.02 -17.85
C ALA A 18 -19.91 -29.58 -18.40
N MET A 19 -21.04 -29.15 -18.98
CA MET A 19 -21.25 -27.78 -19.45
C MET A 19 -21.10 -26.77 -18.30
N ARG A 20 -21.74 -27.02 -17.15
CA ARG A 20 -21.63 -26.15 -15.97
C ARG A 20 -20.20 -26.08 -15.42
N TRP A 21 -19.46 -27.19 -15.41
CA TRP A 21 -18.06 -27.19 -14.99
C TRP A 21 -17.18 -26.35 -15.90
N ARG A 22 -17.38 -26.47 -17.22
CA ARG A 22 -16.63 -25.71 -18.22
C ARG A 22 -16.91 -24.21 -18.16
N VAL A 23 -18.18 -23.80 -18.00
CA VAL A 23 -18.57 -22.40 -17.81
C VAL A 23 -18.02 -21.83 -16.49
N ARG A 24 -18.05 -22.62 -15.42
CA ARG A 24 -17.53 -22.18 -14.11
C ARG A 24 -16.00 -22.05 -14.12
N GLY A 25 -15.29 -22.91 -14.85
CA GLY A 25 -13.84 -22.80 -15.10
C GLY A 25 -13.49 -21.55 -15.91
N LEU A 26 -14.20 -21.31 -17.01
CA LEU A 26 -14.02 -20.10 -17.84
C LEU A 26 -14.32 -18.81 -17.08
N MET A 27 -15.39 -18.80 -16.27
CA MET A 27 -15.70 -17.67 -15.37
C MET A 27 -14.62 -17.47 -14.30
N GLY A 28 -13.97 -18.55 -13.87
CA GLY A 28 -12.80 -18.51 -12.98
C GLY A 28 -11.59 -17.87 -13.67
N GLU A 29 -11.29 -18.24 -14.91
CA GLU A 29 -10.20 -17.67 -15.71
C GLU A 29 -10.41 -16.19 -16.03
N ILE A 30 -11.61 -15.77 -16.44
CA ILE A 30 -11.92 -14.37 -16.75
C ILE A 30 -11.81 -13.50 -15.48
N ARG A 31 -12.29 -14.00 -14.34
CA ARG A 31 -12.16 -13.31 -13.04
C ARG A 31 -10.71 -13.30 -12.53
N ALA A 32 -9.88 -14.24 -13.00
CA ALA A 32 -8.47 -14.35 -12.68
C ALA A 32 -7.56 -13.51 -13.60
N MET A 33 -8.11 -12.65 -14.48
CA MET A 33 -7.38 -11.50 -15.01
C MET A 33 -7.15 -10.48 -13.88
N LYS A 34 -6.33 -10.93 -12.93
CA LYS A 34 -5.76 -10.21 -11.81
C LYS A 34 -5.09 -8.96 -12.33
N HIS A 35 -5.22 -7.86 -11.58
CA HIS A 35 -4.33 -6.72 -11.75
C HIS A 35 -2.90 -7.21 -11.92
N PRO A 36 -2.15 -6.68 -12.91
CA PRO A 36 -0.81 -7.16 -13.17
C PRO A 36 0.03 -7.14 -11.88
N GLU A 37 0.60 -8.28 -11.50
CA GLU A 37 1.35 -8.41 -10.25
C GLU A 37 2.50 -7.39 -10.17
N TRP A 38 3.05 -6.96 -11.32
CA TRP A 38 4.05 -5.89 -11.43
C TRP A 38 3.58 -4.53 -10.89
N LEU A 39 2.29 -4.20 -11.02
CA LEU A 39 1.72 -2.95 -10.50
C LEU A 39 1.73 -2.94 -8.97
N ARG A 40 1.49 -4.10 -8.35
CA ARG A 40 1.53 -4.27 -6.90
C ARG A 40 2.96 -4.19 -6.37
N TYR A 41 3.91 -4.88 -6.99
CA TYR A 41 5.32 -4.79 -6.58
C TYR A 41 5.90 -3.39 -6.79
N GLY A 42 5.52 -2.72 -7.88
CA GLY A 42 5.90 -1.33 -8.13
C GLY A 42 5.40 -0.38 -7.03
N ASN A 43 4.11 -0.50 -6.65
CA ASN A 43 3.55 0.31 -5.57
C ASN A 43 4.23 0.03 -4.21
N LEU A 44 4.55 -1.23 -3.92
CA LEU A 44 5.29 -1.59 -2.69
C LEU A 44 6.70 -1.01 -2.69
N GLY A 45 7.41 -1.06 -3.82
CA GLY A 45 8.73 -0.46 -3.97
C GLY A 45 8.68 1.07 -3.79
N LEU A 46 7.69 1.72 -4.41
CA LEU A 46 7.47 3.16 -4.26
C LEU A 46 7.16 3.53 -2.80
N ALA A 47 6.28 2.76 -2.13
CA ALA A 47 5.96 2.96 -0.73
C ALA A 47 7.21 2.90 0.17
N PHE A 48 8.12 1.95 -0.11
CA PHE A 48 9.38 1.83 0.62
C PHE A 48 10.32 3.01 0.36
N LEU A 49 10.46 3.46 -0.88
CA LEU A 49 11.27 4.64 -1.21
C LEU A 49 10.73 5.90 -0.55
N LEU A 50 9.41 6.05 -0.49
CA LEU A 50 8.76 7.15 0.22
C LEU A 50 9.06 7.11 1.71
N GLU A 51 8.99 5.93 2.33
CA GLU A 51 9.32 5.75 3.75
C GLU A 51 10.77 6.13 4.04
N LEU A 52 11.71 5.71 3.20
CA LEU A 52 13.11 6.12 3.30
C LEU A 52 13.30 7.63 3.12
N ALA A 53 12.65 8.23 2.12
CA ALA A 53 12.72 9.66 1.89
C ALA A 53 12.13 10.46 3.06
N ALA A 54 11.05 9.97 3.67
CA ALA A 54 10.46 10.59 4.85
C ALA A 54 11.39 10.48 6.07
N LEU A 55 12.01 9.31 6.30
CA LEU A 55 13.00 9.12 7.36
C LEU A 55 14.18 10.10 7.19
N VAL A 56 14.72 10.22 5.98
CA VAL A 56 15.79 11.18 5.68
C VAL A 56 15.32 12.61 5.93
N SER A 57 14.11 12.98 5.50
CA SER A 57 13.56 14.32 5.73
C SER A 57 13.49 14.64 7.23
N PHE A 58 13.02 13.69 8.05
CA PHE A 58 13.02 13.83 9.51
C PHE A 58 14.43 13.93 10.10
N ALA A 59 15.39 13.16 9.59
CA ALA A 59 16.80 13.28 9.99
C ALA A 59 17.41 14.64 9.61
N LEU A 60 16.90 15.29 8.56
CA LEU A 60 17.34 16.60 8.11
C LEU A 60 16.70 17.77 8.85
N VAL A 61 15.72 17.53 9.74
CA VAL A 61 15.08 18.60 10.54
C VAL A 61 16.12 19.39 11.35
N GLY A 62 17.22 18.74 11.74
CA GLY A 62 18.34 19.37 12.44
C GLY A 62 18.97 20.52 11.66
N MET A 63 18.86 20.55 10.32
CA MET A 63 19.38 21.67 9.51
C MET A 63 18.68 23.00 9.76
N LEU A 64 17.53 22.99 10.46
CA LEU A 64 16.87 24.21 10.96
C LEU A 64 17.57 24.80 12.20
N LEU A 65 18.53 24.07 12.78
CA LEU A 65 19.29 24.45 13.96
C LEU A 65 20.77 24.70 13.59
N SER A 66 21.53 25.35 14.47
CA SER A 66 22.94 25.71 14.25
C SER A 66 23.90 24.97 15.19
N GLY A 67 25.12 24.68 14.71
CA GLY A 67 26.19 24.10 15.53
C GLY A 67 25.92 22.65 15.93
N TRP A 68 26.31 22.26 17.15
CA TRP A 68 26.12 20.88 17.64
C TRP A 68 24.64 20.46 17.73
N MET A 69 23.74 21.43 17.88
CA MET A 69 22.29 21.19 17.90
C MET A 69 21.75 20.67 16.58
N GLN A 70 22.43 20.93 15.45
CA GLN A 70 22.06 20.39 14.14
C GLN A 70 22.11 18.85 14.13
N LEU A 71 23.20 18.27 14.66
CA LEU A 71 23.36 16.82 14.74
C LEU A 71 22.33 16.21 15.69
N VAL A 72 22.14 16.82 16.86
CA VAL A 72 21.18 16.34 17.86
C VAL A 72 19.76 16.42 17.33
N GLY A 73 19.37 17.53 16.70
CA GLY A 73 18.05 17.71 16.10
C GLY A 73 17.77 16.67 15.01
N GLY A 74 18.76 16.35 14.18
CA GLY A 74 18.63 15.31 13.17
C GLY A 74 18.48 13.90 13.76
N LEU A 75 19.31 13.56 14.76
CA LEU A 75 19.20 12.29 15.50
C LEU A 75 17.83 12.14 16.18
N VAL A 76 17.35 13.20 16.84
CA VAL A 76 16.04 13.23 17.48
C VAL A 76 14.93 13.09 16.43
N GLY A 77 15.00 13.82 15.32
CA GLY A 77 14.02 13.72 14.24
C GLY A 77 13.93 12.30 13.67
N ALA A 78 15.07 11.68 13.36
CA ALA A 78 15.14 10.30 12.91
C ALA A 78 14.58 9.31 13.96
N ALA A 79 14.96 9.48 15.23
CA ALA A 79 14.47 8.64 16.32
C ALA A 79 12.96 8.75 16.51
N VAL A 80 12.40 9.97 16.42
CA VAL A 80 10.95 10.22 16.49
C VAL A 80 10.23 9.52 15.34
N PHE A 81 10.74 9.64 14.11
CA PHE A 81 10.17 8.94 12.96
C PHE A 81 10.13 7.43 13.18
N VAL A 82 11.28 6.83 13.52
CA VAL A 82 11.39 5.37 13.74
C VAL A 82 10.51 4.91 14.90
N ALA A 83 10.44 5.66 15.99
CA ALA A 83 9.62 5.33 17.14
C ALA A 83 8.12 5.38 16.80
N LEU A 84 7.64 6.48 16.21
CA LEU A 84 6.24 6.62 15.82
C LEU A 84 5.84 5.55 14.81
N TRP A 85 6.68 5.32 13.81
CA TRP A 85 6.44 4.30 12.79
C TRP A 85 6.48 2.89 13.38
N GLY A 86 7.46 2.60 14.24
CA GLY A 86 7.62 1.34 14.97
C GLY A 86 6.43 1.03 15.87
N ILE A 87 5.84 2.04 16.51
CA ILE A 87 4.70 1.87 17.42
C ILE A 87 3.39 1.76 16.64
N TYR A 88 3.15 2.60 15.64
CA TYR A 88 1.82 2.72 15.02
C TYR A 88 1.68 2.00 13.68
N ALA A 89 2.77 1.84 12.92
CA ALA A 89 2.75 1.24 11.59
C ALA A 89 3.37 -0.17 11.51
N ALA A 90 4.30 -0.51 12.39
CA ALA A 90 5.02 -1.79 12.30
C ALA A 90 4.11 -3.02 12.52
N PRO A 91 4.32 -4.11 11.74
CA PRO A 91 3.45 -5.29 11.76
C PRO A 91 3.45 -6.06 13.08
N ARG A 92 4.55 -6.00 13.84
CA ARG A 92 4.69 -6.65 15.16
C ARG A 92 4.22 -5.79 16.34
N SER A 93 3.81 -4.54 16.12
CA SER A 93 3.39 -3.68 17.23
C SER A 93 2.02 -4.10 17.79
N LYS A 94 1.94 -4.18 19.13
CA LYS A 94 0.67 -4.38 19.84
C LYS A 94 -0.32 -3.22 19.63
N ARG A 95 0.18 -2.01 19.35
CA ARG A 95 -0.62 -0.78 19.15
C ARG A 95 -0.80 -0.39 17.68
N ARG A 96 -0.56 -1.32 16.77
CA ARG A 96 -0.65 -1.07 15.33
C ARG A 96 -2.04 -0.52 14.95
N LEU A 97 -2.04 0.62 14.26
CA LEU A 97 -3.25 1.19 13.66
C LEU A 97 -3.72 0.33 12.49
N LYS A 98 -5.05 0.21 12.34
CA LYS A 98 -5.68 -0.61 11.28
C LYS A 98 -6.56 0.26 10.39
N GLY A 99 -6.65 -0.12 9.11
CA GLY A 99 -7.54 0.51 8.14
C GLY A 99 -7.30 2.01 7.97
N MET A 100 -8.35 2.82 8.15
CA MET A 100 -8.31 4.26 7.91
C MET A 100 -7.31 5.00 8.81
N ASN A 101 -7.18 4.60 10.08
CA ASN A 101 -6.28 5.29 11.02
C ASN A 101 -4.81 5.14 10.62
N LEU A 102 -4.43 3.99 10.05
CA LEU A 102 -3.08 3.78 9.54
C LEU A 102 -2.82 4.65 8.31
N LEU A 103 -3.82 4.82 7.45
CA LEU A 103 -3.73 5.68 6.28
C LEU A 103 -3.55 7.15 6.69
N LEU A 104 -4.37 7.65 7.62
CA LEU A 104 -4.24 9.00 8.16
C LEU A 104 -2.86 9.24 8.80
N PHE A 105 -2.37 8.27 9.58
CA PHE A 105 -1.02 8.35 10.15
C PHE A 105 0.07 8.48 9.08
N LYS A 106 0.02 7.65 8.03
CA LYS A 106 0.97 7.73 6.91
C LYS A 106 0.90 9.09 6.21
N VAL A 107 -0.31 9.58 5.91
CA VAL A 107 -0.51 10.90 5.29
C VAL A 107 0.12 11.99 6.15
N ALA A 108 -0.14 11.98 7.46
CA ALA A 108 0.41 12.96 8.38
C ALA A 108 1.95 12.92 8.40
N MET A 109 2.54 11.73 8.51
CA MET A 109 4.00 11.58 8.51
C MET A 109 4.65 12.06 7.21
N PHE A 110 4.07 11.72 6.05
CA PHE A 110 4.58 12.19 4.75
C PHE A 110 4.37 13.70 4.56
N ALA A 111 3.27 14.26 5.04
CA ALA A 111 3.03 15.70 5.00
C ALA A 111 4.06 16.46 5.85
N VAL A 112 4.35 15.98 7.06
CA VAL A 112 5.38 16.57 7.92
C VAL A 112 6.76 16.46 7.26
N ALA A 113 7.11 15.32 6.66
CA ALA A 113 8.36 15.17 5.93
C ALA A 113 8.49 16.18 4.77
N ALA A 114 7.42 16.36 3.98
CA ALA A 114 7.38 17.34 2.90
C ALA A 114 7.55 18.78 3.41
N ILE A 115 6.89 19.12 4.53
CA ILE A 115 7.03 20.44 5.17
C ILE A 115 8.47 20.66 5.63
N ILE A 116 9.13 19.67 6.25
CA ILE A 116 10.53 19.79 6.66
C ILE A 116 11.41 20.09 5.44
N LEU A 117 11.24 19.38 4.33
CA LEU A 117 11.99 19.63 3.08
C LEU A 117 11.79 21.06 2.55
N VAL A 118 10.58 21.60 2.63
CA VAL A 118 10.31 22.99 2.26
C VAL A 118 11.03 23.96 3.19
N LEU A 119 10.97 23.73 4.51
CA LEU A 119 11.59 24.61 5.51
C LEU A 119 13.11 24.65 5.43
N ILE A 120 13.76 23.54 5.03
CA ILE A 120 15.22 23.48 4.81
C ILE A 120 15.64 24.00 3.42
N GLY A 121 14.72 24.61 2.65
CA GLY A 121 15.03 25.22 1.36
C GLY A 121 15.02 24.26 0.16
N GLN A 122 14.42 23.07 0.29
CA GLN A 122 14.30 22.07 -0.77
C GLN A 122 12.83 21.85 -1.20
N PRO A 123 12.12 22.89 -1.68
CA PRO A 123 10.67 22.81 -1.93
C PRO A 123 10.31 21.86 -3.06
N ILE A 124 11.15 21.74 -4.10
CA ILE A 124 10.92 20.82 -5.23
C ILE A 124 10.84 19.38 -4.71
N TRP A 125 11.79 18.97 -3.87
CA TRP A 125 11.79 17.64 -3.24
C TRP A 125 10.60 17.44 -2.30
N GLY A 126 10.22 18.47 -1.55
CA GLY A 126 9.01 18.43 -0.70
C GLY A 126 7.74 18.18 -1.49
N VAL A 127 7.55 18.90 -2.61
CA VAL A 127 6.39 18.72 -3.50
C VAL A 127 6.42 17.33 -4.16
N LEU A 128 7.58 16.89 -4.66
CA LEU A 128 7.72 15.56 -5.25
C LEU A 128 7.35 14.46 -4.25
N LEU A 129 7.84 14.55 -3.01
CA LEU A 129 7.51 13.59 -1.96
C LEU A 129 6.00 13.58 -1.66
N ALA A 130 5.37 14.75 -1.55
CA ALA A 130 3.94 14.86 -1.31
C ALA A 130 3.09 14.26 -2.45
N VAL A 131 3.43 14.56 -3.70
CA VAL A 131 2.72 14.05 -4.88
C VAL A 131 2.88 12.53 -5.01
N LEU A 132 4.10 12.02 -4.86
CA LEU A 132 4.36 10.58 -4.92
C LEU A 132 3.69 9.84 -3.77
N ALA A 133 3.69 10.42 -2.56
CA ALA A 133 2.97 9.85 -1.42
C ALA A 133 1.46 9.78 -1.67
N ALA A 134 0.86 10.84 -2.21
CA ALA A 134 -0.55 10.86 -2.56
C ALA A 134 -0.90 9.81 -3.63
N ALA A 135 -0.09 9.70 -4.69
CA ALA A 135 -0.27 8.70 -5.73
C ALA A 135 -0.17 7.27 -5.20
N ASN A 136 0.85 6.98 -4.39
CA ASN A 136 1.06 5.67 -3.77
C ASN A 136 -0.09 5.27 -2.83
N LEU A 137 -0.62 6.21 -2.04
CA LEU A 137 -1.75 5.97 -1.16
C LEU A 137 -3.06 5.76 -1.94
N ALA A 138 -3.28 6.51 -3.00
CA ALA A 138 -4.44 6.33 -3.89
C ALA A 138 -4.41 4.95 -4.56
N LEU A 139 -3.26 4.56 -5.13
CA LEU A 139 -3.06 3.25 -5.74
C LEU A 139 -3.20 2.12 -4.71
N GLY A 140 -2.62 2.28 -3.52
CA GLY A 140 -2.75 1.31 -2.43
C GLY A 140 -4.21 1.10 -2.00
N ARG A 141 -5.05 2.14 -2.05
CA ARG A 141 -6.47 2.06 -1.74
C ARG A 141 -7.28 1.37 -2.84
N VAL A 142 -7.00 1.68 -4.11
CA VAL A 142 -7.64 1.01 -5.26
C VAL A 142 -7.28 -0.48 -5.28
N LEU A 143 -6.03 -0.81 -4.98
CA LEU A 143 -5.51 -2.17 -4.99
C LEU A 143 -5.78 -2.97 -3.70
N ARG A 144 -6.48 -2.39 -2.71
CA ARG A 144 -6.76 -3.00 -1.38
C ARG A 144 -5.50 -3.57 -0.70
N GLN A 145 -4.40 -2.82 -0.73
CA GLN A 145 -3.10 -3.27 -0.20
C GLN A 145 -2.86 -2.90 1.29
N HIS A 146 -3.78 -2.20 1.94
CA HIS A 146 -3.61 -1.64 3.29
C HIS A 146 -4.81 -1.88 4.19
#